data_AF-A0A7R8CUY7-F1
#
_entry.id   AF-A0A7R8CUY7-F1
#
_cell.length_a   1.000
_cell.length_b   1.000
_cell.length_c   1.000
_cell.angle_alpha   90.00
_cell.angle_beta   90.00
_cell.angle_gamma   90.00
#
_symmetry.space_group_name_H-M   'P 1'
#
loop_
_entity.id
_entity.type
_entity.pdbx_description
1 polymer ?
#
loop_
_entity_poly.entity_id
_entity_poly.type
_entity_poly.pdbx_seq_one_letter_code
_entity_poly.pdbx_strand_id
1 'polypeptide(L)'
;MQFLFISVDGLTYHHSYFESSKEDEEESAELNNFLRPPDTRSSSLEGLRWIVEPPNEAAFSNSTGLRLECIARGKNVQVQWYQRDTKIRTDPTGLRFVSDNGTLTFFPFR
;
A
#
# COMPACT_ATOMS: atom_id res chain seq x y z
N MET A 1 -9.08 -11.53 5.53
CA MET A 1 -8.78 -10.40 4.62
C MET A 1 -8.52 -9.14 5.45
N GLN A 2 -7.38 -8.48 5.27
CA GLN A 2 -7.00 -7.25 5.99
C GLN A 2 -6.99 -6.07 5.00
N PHE A 3 -7.80 -5.05 5.24
CA PHE A 3 -7.81 -3.84 4.41
C PHE A 3 -6.75 -2.87 4.89
N LEU A 4 -5.87 -2.44 3.97
CA LEU A 4 -4.92 -1.37 4.22
C LEU A 4 -5.22 -0.18 3.31
N PHE A 5 -4.97 1.00 3.81
CA PHE A 5 -5.16 2.24 3.08
C PHE A 5 -3.84 3.00 3.03
N ILE A 6 -3.65 3.73 1.95
CA ILE A 6 -2.47 4.55 1.74
C ILE A 6 -2.94 5.98 1.67
N SER A 7 -2.40 6.82 2.52
CA SER A 7 -2.61 8.27 2.44
C SER A 7 -1.36 8.92 1.89
N VAL A 8 -1.53 9.68 0.81
CA VAL A 8 -0.49 10.51 0.21
C VAL A 8 -1.03 11.92 0.04
N ASP A 9 -0.51 12.86 0.82
CA ASP A 9 -0.91 14.28 0.79
C ASP A 9 -2.43 14.50 0.90
N GLY A 10 -3.12 13.67 1.69
CA GLY A 10 -4.57 13.73 1.89
C GLY A 10 -5.40 12.94 0.88
N LEU A 11 -4.79 12.37 -0.17
CA LEU A 11 -5.45 11.42 -1.06
C LEU A 11 -5.35 10.01 -0.47
N THR A 12 -6.51 9.37 -0.26
CA THR A 12 -6.59 8.00 0.28
C THR A 12 -6.81 7.01 -0.85
N TYR A 13 -5.91 6.02 -0.94
CA TYR A 13 -5.97 4.90 -1.87
C TYR A 13 -6.30 3.62 -1.09
N HIS A 14 -7.28 2.87 -1.57
CA HIS A 14 -7.78 1.66 -0.91
C HIS A 14 -7.12 0.44 -1.51
N HIS A 15 -6.49 -0.39 -0.67
CA HIS A 15 -5.83 -1.63 -1.09
C HIS A 15 -6.28 -2.81 -0.22
N SER A 16 -6.37 -4.00 -0.82
CA SER A 16 -6.86 -5.20 -0.16
C SER A 16 -5.74 -6.22 -0.02
N TYR A 17 -5.34 -6.55 1.21
CA TYR A 17 -4.26 -7.51 1.44
C TYR A 17 -4.75 -8.71 2.24
N PHE A 18 -4.38 -9.91 1.84
CA PHE A 18 -4.87 -11.12 2.50
C PHE A 18 -3.75 -12.08 2.84
N GLU A 19 -3.95 -12.82 3.93
CA GLU A 19 -3.06 -13.91 4.28
C GLU A 19 -3.41 -15.10 3.39
N SER A 20 -2.43 -15.56 2.60
CA SER A 20 -2.54 -16.72 1.74
C SER A 20 -2.44 -17.98 2.60
N SER A 21 -3.55 -18.69 2.72
CA SER A 21 -3.51 -20.13 2.93
C SER A 21 -2.83 -20.75 1.70
N LYS A 22 -1.92 -21.71 1.88
CA LYS A 22 -1.40 -22.47 0.73
C LYS A 22 -2.60 -23.06 -0.02
N GLU A 23 -2.59 -22.95 -1.34
CA GLU A 23 -3.70 -23.18 -2.30
C GLU A 23 -4.47 -21.90 -2.59
N ASP A 24 -4.00 -21.15 -3.59
CA ASP A 24 -4.77 -20.37 -4.57
C ASP A 24 -3.77 -19.51 -5.36
N GLU A 25 -3.07 -20.15 -6.30
CA GLU A 25 -2.26 -19.50 -7.33
C GLU A 25 -3.14 -19.46 -8.59
N GLU A 26 -4.13 -18.57 -8.62
CA GLU A 26 -4.94 -18.32 -9.81
C GLU A 26 -4.73 -16.87 -10.27
N GLU A 27 -4.00 -16.80 -11.38
CA GLU A 27 -3.79 -15.69 -12.28
C GLU A 27 -5.05 -14.83 -12.51
N SER A 28 -4.94 -13.52 -12.28
CA SER A 28 -5.89 -12.55 -12.84
C SER A 28 -5.21 -11.19 -13.06
N ALA A 29 -4.23 -11.19 -13.97
CA ALA A 29 -4.05 -10.04 -14.83
C ALA A 29 -5.20 -10.08 -15.86
N GLU A 30 -6.20 -9.21 -15.69
CA GLU A 30 -7.09 -8.65 -16.73
C GLU A 30 -8.33 -8.03 -16.05
N LEU A 31 -8.25 -6.76 -15.64
CA LEU A 31 -9.35 -5.79 -15.73
C LEU A 31 -8.75 -4.38 -15.81
N ASN A 32 -8.14 -4.09 -16.97
CA ASN A 32 -7.97 -2.70 -17.39
C ASN A 32 -9.34 -2.09 -17.68
N ASN A 33 -9.64 -0.97 -17.00
CA ASN A 33 -10.77 -0.02 -17.16
C ASN A 33 -11.91 -0.11 -16.13
N PHE A 34 -12.34 1.10 -15.71
CA PHE A 34 -13.37 1.49 -14.71
C PHE A 34 -12.82 1.68 -13.28
N LEU A 35 -12.57 2.87 -12.73
CA LEU A 35 -12.95 4.26 -13.05
C LEU A 35 -11.83 5.18 -12.53
N ARG A 36 -11.35 6.14 -13.34
CA ARG A 36 -10.63 7.31 -12.81
C ARG A 36 -11.68 8.24 -12.17
N PRO A 37 -11.54 8.66 -10.90
CA PRO A 37 -12.45 9.63 -10.32
C PRO A 37 -12.29 11.00 -11.01
N PRO A 38 -13.37 11.80 -11.12
CA PRO A 38 -13.37 13.05 -11.86
C PRO A 38 -12.51 14.10 -11.15
N ASP A 39 -11.79 14.89 -11.96
CA ASP A 39 -10.99 16.04 -11.52
C ASP A 39 -11.83 17.00 -10.68
N THR A 40 -11.64 17.08 -9.35
CA THR A 40 -11.98 18.30 -8.59
C THR A 40 -11.37 18.37 -7.19
N ARG A 41 -10.26 19.11 -7.04
CA ARG A 41 -10.15 20.38 -6.29
C ARG A 41 -8.68 20.77 -6.11
N SER A 42 -8.31 21.84 -6.80
CA SER A 42 -7.00 22.49 -6.75
C SER A 42 -6.71 23.07 -5.35
N SER A 43 -5.74 22.49 -4.65
CA SER A 43 -4.88 23.23 -3.72
C SER A 43 -3.55 22.48 -3.54
N SER A 44 -2.51 22.92 -4.26
CA SER A 44 -1.07 22.65 -4.01
C SER A 44 -0.49 21.24 -4.24
N LEU A 45 -1.09 20.40 -5.09
CA LEU A 45 -0.50 19.12 -5.57
C LEU A 45 0.52 19.28 -6.73
N GLU A 46 1.06 20.49 -6.96
CA GLU A 46 2.02 20.71 -8.04
C GLU A 46 3.25 19.78 -7.88
N GLY A 47 3.33 18.79 -8.76
CA GLY A 47 4.46 17.86 -8.83
C GLY A 47 4.29 16.56 -8.04
N LEU A 48 3.11 16.25 -7.49
CA LEU A 48 2.84 14.92 -6.94
C LEU A 48 2.70 13.90 -8.08
N ARG A 49 3.57 12.89 -8.10
CA ARG A 49 3.52 11.78 -9.03
C ARG A 49 3.94 10.49 -8.36
N TRP A 50 3.28 9.41 -8.72
CA TRP A 50 3.75 8.07 -8.39
C TRP A 50 5.03 7.76 -9.16
N ILE A 51 6.03 7.26 -8.44
CA ILE A 51 7.21 6.61 -9.01
C ILE A 51 6.98 5.11 -9.00
N VAL A 52 6.48 4.58 -7.88
CA VAL A 52 6.06 3.18 -7.73
C VAL A 52 4.73 3.18 -7.01
N GLU A 53 3.71 2.63 -7.67
CA GLU A 53 2.40 2.38 -7.06
C GLU A 53 2.40 1.00 -6.40
N PRO A 54 1.86 0.87 -5.19
CA PRO A 54 1.70 -0.41 -4.55
C PRO A 54 0.58 -1.20 -5.23
N PRO A 55 0.64 -2.55 -5.19
CA PRO A 55 -0.38 -3.38 -5.81
C PRO A 55 -1.73 -3.18 -5.11
N ASN A 56 -2.81 -3.10 -5.91
CA ASN A 56 -4.20 -3.02 -5.43
C ASN A 56 -4.54 -4.19 -4.51
N GLU A 57 -4.02 -5.37 -4.84
CA GLU A 57 -4.18 -6.58 -4.06
C GLU A 57 -2.85 -7.31 -3.93
N ALA A 58 -2.56 -7.85 -2.74
CA ALA A 58 -1.43 -8.76 -2.56
C ALA A 58 -1.73 -9.79 -1.47
N ALA A 59 -1.22 -11.00 -1.69
CA ALA A 59 -1.31 -12.10 -0.76
C ALA A 59 0.04 -12.31 -0.06
N PHE A 60 0.03 -12.73 1.20
CA PHE A 60 1.25 -13.05 1.93
C PHE A 60 1.08 -14.24 2.85
N SER A 61 2.15 -14.99 3.10
CA SER A 61 2.14 -16.10 4.06
C SER A 61 3.08 -15.80 5.22
N ASN A 62 2.87 -16.44 6.36
CA ASN A 62 3.79 -16.36 7.50
C ASN A 62 5.23 -16.77 7.15
N SER A 63 5.43 -17.64 6.16
CA SER A 63 6.76 -18.10 5.72
C SER A 63 7.46 -17.15 4.74
N THR A 64 6.73 -16.38 3.96
CA THR A 64 7.29 -15.50 2.90
C THR A 64 7.28 -14.03 3.29
N GLY A 65 6.33 -13.60 4.12
CA GLY A 65 6.10 -12.19 4.39
C GLY A 65 5.57 -11.45 3.17
N LEU A 66 5.62 -10.12 3.22
CA LEU A 66 5.12 -9.23 2.17
C LEU A 66 5.96 -7.96 2.09
N ARG A 67 6.21 -7.46 0.88
CA ARG A 67 6.81 -6.14 0.68
C ARG A 67 5.94 -5.33 -0.27
N LEU A 68 5.40 -4.23 0.25
CA LEU A 68 4.56 -3.28 -0.47
C LEU A 68 5.38 -2.02 -0.72
N GLU A 69 5.96 -1.93 -1.91
CA GLU A 69 6.67 -0.74 -2.35
C GLU A 69 5.68 0.37 -2.74
N CYS A 70 5.91 1.56 -2.21
CA CYS A 70 5.12 2.73 -2.53
C CYS A 70 6.06 3.93 -2.50
N ILE A 71 6.28 4.54 -3.66
CA ILE A 71 7.19 5.68 -3.82
C ILE A 71 6.44 6.77 -4.55
N ALA A 72 6.24 7.90 -3.87
CA ALA A 72 5.65 9.09 -4.44
C ALA A 72 6.67 10.23 -4.38
N ARG A 73 6.66 11.09 -5.39
CA ARG A 73 7.50 12.29 -5.45
C ARG A 73 6.61 13.51 -5.53
N GLY A 74 6.93 14.52 -4.75
CA GLY A 74 6.30 15.83 -4.74
C GLY A 74 6.86 16.67 -3.61
N LYS A 75 6.47 17.94 -3.54
CA LYS A 75 6.94 18.85 -2.48
C LYS A 75 6.27 18.46 -1.16
N ASN A 76 7.05 18.01 -0.17
CA ASN A 76 6.58 17.53 1.15
C ASN A 76 5.67 16.28 1.11
N VAL A 77 5.81 15.43 0.09
CA VAL A 77 5.04 14.18 0.02
C VAL A 77 5.51 13.21 1.11
N GLN A 78 4.54 12.68 1.86
CA GLN A 78 4.75 11.60 2.81
C GLN A 78 3.75 10.48 2.51
N VAL A 79 4.27 9.27 2.35
CA VAL A 79 3.44 8.07 2.21
C VAL A 79 3.15 7.53 3.60
N GLN A 80 1.88 7.30 3.90
CA GLN A 80 1.45 6.77 5.19
C GLN A 80 0.52 5.60 4.99
N TRP A 81 0.80 4.50 5.70
CA TRP A 81 -0.03 3.30 5.69
C TRP A 81 -1.01 3.32 6.86
N TYR A 82 -2.22 2.85 6.62
CA TYR A 82 -3.29 2.76 7.61
C TYR A 82 -3.94 1.37 7.57
N GLN A 83 -4.30 0.86 8.72
CA GLN A 83 -5.17 -0.30 8.87
C GLN A 83 -6.44 0.16 9.58
N ARG A 84 -7.58 0.11 8.88
CA ARG A 84 -8.80 0.81 9.30
C ARG A 84 -8.45 2.28 9.57
N ASP A 85 -8.69 2.78 10.78
CA ASP A 85 -8.41 4.16 11.16
C ASP A 85 -7.04 4.34 11.86
N THR A 86 -6.23 3.27 11.93
CA THR A 86 -4.96 3.30 12.66
C THR A 86 -3.77 3.41 11.72
N LYS A 87 -2.95 4.45 11.88
CA LYS A 87 -1.68 4.58 11.16
C LYS A 87 -0.76 3.41 11.51
N ILE A 88 -0.36 2.67 10.50
CA ILE A 88 0.65 1.63 10.60
C ILE A 88 2.01 2.27 10.88
N ARG A 89 2.70 1.73 11.88
CA ARG A 89 4.08 2.09 12.23
C ARG A 89 4.96 0.85 12.20
N THR A 90 6.26 1.06 12.10
CA THR A 90 7.27 0.03 12.36
C THR A 90 6.99 -0.62 13.72
N ASP A 91 6.95 -1.94 13.70
CA ASP A 91 6.74 -2.76 14.89
C ASP A 91 8.09 -3.00 15.58
N PRO A 92 8.20 -2.76 16.90
CA PRO A 92 9.46 -2.91 17.63
C PRO A 92 9.91 -4.38 17.79
N THR A 93 9.03 -5.36 17.56
CA THR A 93 9.36 -6.79 17.64
C THR A 93 9.95 -7.34 16.33
N GLY A 94 9.96 -6.52 15.27
CA GLY A 94 10.59 -6.84 13.99
C GLY A 94 9.68 -7.55 12.98
N LEU A 95 8.38 -7.67 13.25
CA LEU A 95 7.42 -8.28 12.32
C LEU A 95 7.00 -7.35 11.18
N ARG A 96 7.16 -6.03 11.37
CA ARG A 96 6.72 -5.02 10.42
C ARG A 96 7.66 -3.82 10.41
N PHE A 97 7.98 -3.34 9.22
CA PHE A 97 8.84 -2.17 9.03
C PHE A 97 8.24 -1.23 7.98
N VAL A 98 8.15 0.06 8.35
CA VAL A 98 7.79 1.14 7.43
C VAL A 98 9.05 1.94 7.16
N SER A 99 9.49 1.95 5.91
CA SER A 99 10.67 2.70 5.45
C SER A 99 10.32 4.16 5.21
N ASP A 100 11.30 5.05 5.31
CA ASP A 100 11.13 6.49 5.04
C ASP A 100 10.70 6.80 3.60
N ASN A 101 11.01 5.89 2.66
CA ASN A 101 10.57 6.02 1.27
C ASN A 101 9.09 5.66 1.06
N GLY A 102 8.39 5.18 2.08
CA GLY A 102 6.99 4.74 1.99
C GLY A 102 6.79 3.23 1.83
N THR A 103 7.85 2.42 1.78
CA THR A 103 7.72 0.95 1.66
C THR A 103 7.27 0.33 2.98
N LEU A 104 6.22 -0.50 2.94
CA LEU A 104 5.76 -1.33 4.06
C LEU A 104 6.21 -2.77 3.87
N THR A 105 6.94 -3.32 4.83
CA THR A 105 7.40 -4.71 4.83
C THR A 105 6.82 -5.45 6.03
N PHE A 106 6.23 -6.61 5.78
CA PHE A 106 5.88 -7.62 6.78
C PHE A 106 6.89 -8.75 6.68
N PHE A 107 7.62 -9.01 7.76
CA PHE A 107 8.62 -10.07 7.77
C PHE A 107 7.98 -11.43 8.03
N PRO A 108 8.58 -12.51 7.50
CA PRO A 108 8.19 -13.86 7.89
C PRO A 108 8.27 -14.09 9.39
N PHE A 109 7.38 -14.93 9.91
CA PHE A 109 7.37 -15.39 11.29
C PHE A 109 6.92 -16.85 11.36
N ARG A 110 7.33 -17.54 12.42
CA ARG A 110 6.98 -18.95 12.67
C ARG A 110 6.21 -19.09 13.96
#